data_AF-A0A284R9L3-F1
#
_entry.id   AF-A0A284R9L3-F1
#
_cell.length_a   1.000
_cell.length_b   1.000
_cell.length_c   1.000
_cell.angle_alpha   90.00
_cell.angle_beta   90.00
_cell.angle_gamma   90.00
#
_symmetry.space_group_name_H-M   'P 1'
#
loop_
_entity.id
_entity.type
_entity.pdbx_description
1 polymer ?
#
loop_
_entity_poly.entity_id
_entity_poly.type
_entity_poly.pdbx_seq_one_letter_code
_entity_poly.pdbx_strand_id
1 'polypeptide(L)'
;MDSRTVTVTFELPRTQHALSKPEEWNTSWERLCSSGLLSPPLCLDIALKMEPRETGAMAFEYSRLLQNTLGLRFDIGREGVDALLYENLESKWLAAAPATRRQHALVGLSEAGAIARNLNEARRFTGDILTLDNLSKEGRVLIDLLKAIIPDDISVLPKTPCHFSNPAWDSLREARQKSGTEYEKLWLAEAHMLRSKLIYHVVQCTYLSFLGKPRPKITVVKNPGHKPSAHAHPLDKELKKKIYGGKTAKEMWKDDKAAWKDRASRRLNSCTNCLKKEQEGEKFPHCSKCWTTLKRDVPYCSRECQTADYKSRHKAICGKEMGLEEAVSTALKARGPPKPTVSQIGPAVDGFKRSPALLHHIFRLNQNPKIDLYLRIKEGTDSEDCFMKIDTPFPPIQNLLRAARDKAMTTGDRHSAVLVCHHTVWFCLAKGYDKELGWDFKAMIDQMAREYEFPDLKKAMLELQMKQLRDPLRRPPLVQSLSPSDWLGYLRIGHVDMSRRIE
;
A
#
# COMPACT_ATOMS: atom_id res chain seq x y z
N MET A 1 1.75 -53.35 -10.59
CA MET A 1 0.63 -52.52 -10.08
C MET A 1 0.49 -51.35 -11.02
N ASP A 2 -0.55 -51.32 -11.86
CA ASP A 2 -0.85 -50.18 -12.73
C ASP A 2 -1.16 -48.96 -11.86
N SER A 3 -0.24 -48.00 -11.81
CA SER A 3 -0.53 -46.70 -11.21
C SER A 3 -1.52 -45.98 -12.13
N ARG A 4 -2.83 -46.16 -11.90
CA ARG A 4 -3.87 -45.38 -12.57
C ARG A 4 -3.65 -43.91 -12.19
N THR A 5 -3.06 -43.15 -13.10
CA THR A 5 -2.89 -41.70 -12.96
C THR A 5 -4.28 -41.07 -12.97
N VAL A 6 -4.74 -40.62 -11.81
CA VAL A 6 -5.99 -39.85 -11.70
C VAL A 6 -5.72 -38.43 -12.20
N THR A 7 -6.23 -38.11 -13.38
CA THR A 7 -6.16 -36.74 -13.92
C THR A 7 -7.25 -35.90 -13.29
N VAL A 8 -6.87 -35.00 -12.37
CA VAL A 8 -7.78 -34.00 -11.80
C VAL A 8 -7.78 -32.77 -12.70
N THR A 9 -8.94 -32.43 -13.26
CA THR A 9 -9.18 -31.20 -14.02
C THR A 9 -10.26 -30.37 -13.35
N PHE A 10 -10.01 -29.09 -13.12
CA PHE A 10 -11.03 -28.11 -12.72
C PHE A 10 -10.91 -26.85 -13.59
N GLU A 11 -12.04 -26.21 -13.90
CA GLU A 11 -12.05 -24.92 -14.60
C GLU A 11 -12.10 -23.78 -13.58
N LEU A 12 -11.16 -22.83 -13.71
CA LEU A 12 -11.17 -21.62 -12.90
C LEU A 12 -12.28 -20.66 -13.36
N PRO A 13 -12.94 -19.92 -12.46
CA PRO A 13 -13.97 -18.96 -12.84
C PRO A 13 -13.40 -17.92 -13.79
N ARG A 14 -14.13 -17.64 -14.88
CA ARG A 14 -13.62 -16.81 -15.98
C ARG A 14 -13.57 -15.33 -15.59
N THR A 15 -12.46 -14.68 -15.93
CA THR A 15 -12.20 -13.25 -15.65
C THR A 15 -13.32 -12.33 -16.14
N GLN A 16 -13.92 -12.59 -17.30
CA GLN A 16 -14.99 -11.75 -17.84
C GLN A 16 -16.31 -11.85 -17.06
N HIS A 17 -16.54 -12.96 -16.33
CA HIS A 17 -17.73 -13.11 -15.51
C HIS A 17 -17.63 -12.33 -14.20
N ALA A 18 -16.42 -11.92 -13.80
CA ALA A 18 -16.23 -11.17 -12.57
C ALA A 18 -17.11 -9.91 -12.53
N LEU A 19 -17.18 -9.12 -13.62
CA LEU A 19 -18.03 -7.92 -13.67
C LEU A 19 -19.45 -8.18 -14.15
N SER A 20 -19.65 -9.10 -15.11
CA SER A 20 -20.98 -9.32 -15.69
C SER A 20 -21.90 -10.17 -14.81
N LYS A 21 -21.32 -11.00 -13.93
CA LYS A 21 -22.02 -11.94 -13.04
C LYS A 21 -21.26 -12.11 -11.71
N PRO A 22 -21.05 -11.04 -10.93
CA PRO A 22 -20.13 -11.07 -9.79
C PRO A 22 -20.50 -12.12 -8.74
N GLU A 23 -21.78 -12.32 -8.45
CA GLU A 23 -22.28 -13.29 -7.47
C GLU A 23 -22.00 -14.74 -7.91
N GLU A 24 -22.35 -15.10 -9.14
CA GLU A 24 -22.11 -16.44 -9.71
C GLU A 24 -20.60 -16.73 -9.78
N TRP A 25 -19.82 -15.73 -10.23
CA TRP A 25 -18.37 -15.82 -10.31
C TRP A 25 -17.73 -16.02 -8.93
N ASN A 26 -18.16 -15.26 -7.92
CA ASN A 26 -17.64 -15.39 -6.55
C ASN A 26 -18.03 -16.73 -5.92
N THR A 27 -19.28 -17.14 -6.07
CA THR A 27 -19.79 -18.43 -5.56
C THR A 27 -18.98 -19.59 -6.15
N SER A 28 -18.63 -19.50 -7.43
CA SER A 28 -17.79 -20.51 -8.09
C SER A 28 -16.37 -20.56 -7.50
N TRP A 29 -15.78 -19.40 -7.19
CA TRP A 29 -14.49 -19.33 -6.50
C TRP A 29 -14.55 -19.95 -5.10
N GLU A 30 -15.54 -19.59 -4.28
CA GLU A 30 -15.66 -20.08 -2.91
C GLU A 30 -15.90 -21.59 -2.86
N ARG A 31 -16.66 -22.13 -3.82
CA ARG A 31 -16.83 -23.58 -3.98
C ARG A 31 -15.51 -24.29 -4.28
N LEU A 32 -14.69 -23.74 -5.17
CA LEU A 32 -13.38 -24.32 -5.52
C LEU A 32 -12.38 -24.21 -4.38
N CYS A 33 -12.37 -23.10 -3.64
CA CYS A 33 -11.53 -22.96 -2.45
C CYS A 33 -11.93 -24.00 -1.39
N SER A 34 -13.23 -24.21 -1.19
CA SER A 34 -13.75 -25.14 -0.18
C SER A 34 -13.57 -26.63 -0.55
N SER A 35 -13.35 -26.95 -1.82
CA SER A 35 -13.19 -28.35 -2.28
C SER A 35 -11.79 -28.92 -2.04
N GLY A 36 -10.82 -28.10 -1.61
CA GLY A 36 -9.42 -28.51 -1.46
C GLY A 36 -8.64 -28.68 -2.78
N LEU A 37 -9.30 -28.52 -3.94
CA LEU A 37 -8.69 -28.64 -5.27
C LEU A 37 -7.71 -27.50 -5.59
N LEU A 38 -7.72 -26.43 -4.81
CA LEU A 38 -6.87 -25.25 -4.98
C LEU A 38 -5.67 -25.20 -4.02
N SER A 39 -5.19 -26.36 -3.55
CA SER A 39 -3.99 -26.37 -2.70
C SER A 39 -2.78 -25.77 -3.44
N PRO A 40 -1.95 -24.94 -2.78
CA PRO A 40 -0.78 -24.34 -3.42
C PRO A 40 0.17 -25.34 -4.10
N PRO A 41 0.51 -26.51 -3.50
CA PRO A 41 1.39 -27.49 -4.14
C PRO A 41 0.82 -28.03 -5.44
N LEU A 42 -0.48 -28.39 -5.47
CA LEU A 42 -1.13 -28.87 -6.69
C LEU A 42 -1.16 -27.79 -7.78
N CYS A 43 -1.42 -26.54 -7.40
CA CYS A 43 -1.42 -25.42 -8.33
C CYS A 43 -0.04 -25.16 -8.95
N LEU A 44 1.04 -25.32 -8.16
CA LEU A 44 2.41 -25.27 -8.65
C LEU A 44 2.65 -26.41 -9.66
N ASP A 45 2.37 -27.65 -9.29
CA ASP A 45 2.60 -28.82 -10.14
C ASP A 45 1.87 -28.72 -11.49
N ILE A 46 0.64 -28.21 -11.50
CA ILE A 46 -0.13 -27.95 -12.72
C ILE A 46 0.57 -26.88 -13.56
N ALA A 47 0.97 -25.76 -12.96
CA ALA A 47 1.58 -24.66 -13.68
C ALA A 47 2.94 -25.03 -14.30
N LEU A 48 3.78 -25.77 -13.56
CA LEU A 48 5.07 -26.25 -14.05
C LEU A 48 4.93 -27.16 -15.28
N LYS A 49 3.83 -27.93 -15.37
CA LYS A 49 3.56 -28.84 -16.50
C LYS A 49 2.91 -28.14 -17.70
N MET A 50 2.12 -27.10 -17.47
CA MET A 50 1.30 -26.48 -18.52
C MET A 50 1.96 -25.31 -19.24
N GLU A 51 2.94 -24.64 -18.63
CA GLU A 51 3.47 -23.38 -19.15
C GLU A 51 5.00 -23.27 -19.08
N PRO A 52 5.76 -24.15 -19.78
CA PRO A 52 7.21 -23.97 -19.86
C PRO A 52 7.50 -22.60 -20.50
N ARG A 53 8.23 -21.76 -19.75
CA ARG A 53 8.61 -20.41 -20.15
C ARG A 53 10.11 -20.25 -20.00
N GLU A 54 10.72 -19.44 -20.86
CA GLU A 54 12.12 -19.05 -20.72
C GLU A 54 12.30 -18.23 -19.44
N THR A 55 13.24 -18.66 -18.59
CA THR A 55 13.50 -18.04 -17.28
C THR A 55 13.83 -16.56 -17.41
N GLY A 56 14.58 -16.16 -18.45
CA GLY A 56 14.95 -14.77 -18.72
C GLY A 56 13.78 -13.86 -19.09
N ALA A 57 12.72 -14.41 -19.69
CA ALA A 57 11.47 -13.67 -19.96
C ALA A 57 10.64 -13.52 -18.69
N MET A 58 10.48 -14.62 -17.94
CA MET A 58 9.79 -14.62 -16.65
C MET A 58 10.42 -13.66 -15.64
N ALA A 59 11.76 -13.59 -15.57
CA ALA A 59 12.46 -12.71 -14.65
C ALA A 59 12.19 -11.23 -14.96
N PHE A 60 12.11 -10.88 -16.25
CA PHE A 60 11.71 -9.53 -16.65
C PHE A 60 10.27 -9.22 -16.28
N GLU A 61 9.34 -10.12 -16.55
CA GLU A 61 7.92 -9.97 -16.18
C GLU A 61 7.77 -9.82 -14.65
N TYR A 62 8.48 -10.64 -13.88
CA TYR A 62 8.54 -10.56 -12.44
C TYR A 62 9.08 -9.20 -11.96
N SER A 63 10.16 -8.69 -12.54
CA SER A 63 10.72 -7.38 -12.17
C SER A 63 9.69 -6.25 -12.32
N ARG A 64 8.91 -6.28 -13.42
CA ARG A 64 7.85 -5.30 -13.69
C ARG A 64 6.66 -5.52 -12.76
N LEU A 65 6.30 -6.76 -12.48
CA LEU A 65 5.23 -7.10 -11.55
C LEU A 65 5.57 -6.60 -10.14
N LEU A 66 6.77 -6.88 -9.64
CA LEU A 66 7.27 -6.40 -8.35
C LEU A 66 7.24 -4.87 -8.29
N GLN A 67 7.85 -4.20 -9.28
CA GLN A 67 7.86 -2.73 -9.34
C GLN A 67 6.45 -2.12 -9.30
N ASN A 68 5.52 -2.63 -10.10
CA ASN A 68 4.15 -2.13 -10.12
C ASN A 68 3.38 -2.45 -8.83
N THR A 69 3.68 -3.58 -8.19
CA THR A 69 3.06 -3.97 -6.91
C THR A 69 3.53 -3.04 -5.78
N LEU A 70 4.82 -2.66 -5.76
CA LEU A 70 5.35 -1.67 -4.84
C LEU A 70 4.77 -0.28 -5.09
N GLY A 71 4.63 0.12 -6.37
CA GLY A 71 3.95 1.35 -6.75
C GLY A 71 2.48 1.38 -6.29
N LEU A 72 1.74 0.28 -6.47
CA LEU A 72 0.37 0.15 -5.98
C LEU A 72 0.28 0.25 -4.46
N ARG A 73 1.21 -0.41 -3.73
CA ARG A 73 1.30 -0.30 -2.26
C ARG A 73 1.51 1.15 -1.83
N PHE A 74 2.37 1.88 -2.54
CA PHE A 74 2.63 3.29 -2.27
C PHE A 74 1.38 4.16 -2.51
N ASP A 75 0.71 3.98 -3.65
CA ASP A 75 -0.53 4.70 -3.99
C ASP A 75 -1.61 4.46 -2.92
N ILE A 76 -1.86 3.19 -2.56
CA ILE A 76 -2.80 2.81 -1.49
C ILE A 76 -2.35 3.36 -0.12
N GLY A 77 -1.04 3.42 0.13
CA GLY A 77 -0.50 3.98 1.36
C GLY A 77 -0.97 5.42 1.60
N ARG A 78 -0.92 6.25 0.56
CA ARG A 78 -1.36 7.64 0.61
C ARG A 78 -2.88 7.75 0.64
N GLU A 79 -3.56 7.13 -0.31
CA GLU A 79 -5.04 7.16 -0.40
C GLU A 79 -5.71 6.55 0.84
N GLY A 80 -5.12 5.50 1.41
CA GLY A 80 -5.61 4.79 2.58
C GLY A 80 -5.46 5.59 3.86
N VAL A 81 -4.34 6.31 4.02
CA VAL A 81 -4.18 7.29 5.11
C VAL A 81 -5.26 8.36 5.01
N ASP A 82 -5.49 8.90 3.81
CA ASP A 82 -6.53 9.93 3.63
C ASP A 82 -7.93 9.39 3.94
N ALA A 83 -8.25 8.19 3.45
CA ALA A 83 -9.55 7.55 3.70
C ALA A 83 -9.79 7.27 5.20
N LEU A 84 -8.75 6.84 5.94
CA LEU A 84 -8.85 6.59 7.37
C LEU A 84 -9.01 7.89 8.18
N LEU A 85 -8.31 8.96 7.80
CA LEU A 85 -8.27 10.21 8.58
C LEU A 85 -9.38 11.20 8.24
N TYR A 86 -9.65 11.42 6.95
CA TYR A 86 -10.55 12.48 6.50
C TYR A 86 -11.95 11.97 6.22
N GLU A 87 -12.06 10.70 5.82
CA GLU A 87 -13.35 10.11 5.46
C GLU A 87 -13.92 9.23 6.58
N ASN A 88 -13.17 9.07 7.69
CA ASN A 88 -13.53 8.20 8.81
C ASN A 88 -13.88 6.78 8.36
N LEU A 89 -13.13 6.26 7.36
CA LEU A 89 -13.42 4.97 6.72
C LEU A 89 -13.59 3.85 7.75
N GLU A 90 -12.68 3.73 8.72
CA GLU A 90 -12.72 2.65 9.72
C GLU A 90 -14.03 2.66 10.51
N SER A 91 -14.37 3.80 11.12
CA SER A 91 -15.60 3.93 11.90
C SER A 91 -16.85 3.70 11.05
N LYS A 92 -16.92 4.30 9.85
CA LYS A 92 -18.07 4.14 8.95
C LYS A 92 -18.23 2.69 8.47
N TRP A 93 -17.13 2.03 8.13
CA TRP A 93 -17.13 0.64 7.67
C TRP A 93 -17.55 -0.33 8.76
N LEU A 94 -17.02 -0.17 9.98
CA LEU A 94 -17.36 -1.02 11.11
C LEU A 94 -18.81 -0.80 11.59
N ALA A 95 -19.33 0.42 11.46
CA ALA A 95 -20.73 0.74 11.75
C ALA A 95 -21.72 0.30 10.66
N ALA A 96 -21.25 0.04 9.43
CA ALA A 96 -22.12 -0.38 8.33
C ALA A 96 -22.72 -1.78 8.58
N ALA A 97 -23.94 -2.02 8.10
CA ALA A 97 -24.57 -3.33 8.20
C ALA A 97 -23.75 -4.40 7.43
N PRO A 98 -23.72 -5.66 7.88
CA PRO A 98 -23.02 -6.75 7.18
C PRO A 98 -23.41 -6.88 5.70
N ALA A 99 -24.69 -6.65 5.36
CA ALA A 99 -25.16 -6.68 3.98
C ALA A 99 -24.51 -5.60 3.11
N THR A 100 -24.39 -4.37 3.61
CA THR A 100 -23.68 -3.27 2.94
C THR A 100 -22.21 -3.60 2.75
N ARG A 101 -21.54 -4.10 3.79
CA ARG A 101 -20.14 -4.54 3.69
C ARG A 101 -19.96 -5.64 2.64
N ARG A 102 -20.87 -6.62 2.61
CA ARG A 102 -20.86 -7.73 1.65
C ARG A 102 -20.97 -7.21 0.21
N GLN A 103 -21.88 -6.27 -0.05
CA GLN A 103 -22.01 -5.66 -1.37
C GLN A 103 -20.70 -5.03 -1.84
N HIS A 104 -20.07 -4.19 -1.03
CA HIS A 104 -18.82 -3.51 -1.42
C HIS A 104 -17.62 -4.46 -1.47
N ALA A 105 -17.55 -5.47 -0.61
CA ALA A 105 -16.52 -6.51 -0.68
C ALA A 105 -16.64 -7.34 -1.98
N LEU A 106 -17.87 -7.65 -2.41
CA LEU A 106 -18.11 -8.32 -3.69
C LEU A 106 -17.67 -7.46 -4.88
N VAL A 107 -17.96 -6.15 -4.84
CA VAL A 107 -17.42 -5.19 -5.82
C VAL A 107 -15.89 -5.24 -5.81
N GLY A 108 -15.24 -5.15 -4.65
CA GLY A 108 -13.78 -5.23 -4.56
C GLY A 108 -13.18 -6.51 -5.16
N LEU A 109 -13.77 -7.67 -4.84
CA LEU A 109 -13.36 -8.97 -5.38
C LEU A 109 -13.52 -9.05 -6.90
N SER A 110 -14.69 -8.67 -7.41
CA SER A 110 -15.03 -8.72 -8.83
C SER A 110 -14.15 -7.78 -9.66
N GLU A 111 -13.99 -6.53 -9.24
CA GLU A 111 -13.20 -5.52 -9.93
C GLU A 111 -11.73 -5.94 -10.00
N ALA A 112 -11.15 -6.37 -8.88
CA ALA A 112 -9.78 -6.85 -8.85
C ALA A 112 -9.59 -8.12 -9.71
N GLY A 113 -10.55 -9.04 -9.66
CA GLY A 113 -10.57 -10.25 -10.49
C GLY A 113 -10.66 -9.92 -11.99
N ALA A 114 -11.36 -8.86 -12.37
CA ALA A 114 -11.57 -8.48 -13.76
C ALA A 114 -10.35 -7.81 -14.43
N ILE A 115 -9.38 -7.32 -13.63
CA ILE A 115 -8.19 -6.60 -14.12
C ILE A 115 -7.44 -7.41 -15.17
N ALA A 116 -7.08 -8.65 -14.80
CA ALA A 116 -6.25 -9.52 -15.60
C ALA A 116 -6.48 -10.98 -15.22
N ARG A 117 -6.28 -11.87 -16.21
CA ARG A 117 -6.44 -13.31 -16.01
C ARG A 117 -5.54 -13.85 -14.90
N ASN A 118 -4.25 -13.50 -14.91
CA ASN A 118 -3.31 -13.95 -13.89
C ASN A 118 -3.64 -13.42 -12.48
N LEU A 119 -4.26 -12.24 -12.34
CA LEU A 119 -4.76 -11.75 -11.06
C LEU A 119 -6.01 -12.52 -10.60
N ASN A 120 -6.95 -12.79 -11.50
CA ASN A 120 -8.08 -13.68 -11.19
C ASN A 120 -7.59 -15.04 -10.69
N GLU A 121 -6.67 -15.66 -11.42
CA GLU A 121 -6.11 -16.97 -11.06
C GLU A 121 -5.31 -16.94 -9.76
N ALA A 122 -4.67 -15.82 -9.42
CA ALA A 122 -3.91 -15.68 -8.16
C ALA A 122 -4.79 -15.79 -6.91
N ARG A 123 -6.12 -15.70 -7.04
CA ARG A 123 -7.06 -15.91 -5.92
C ARG A 123 -6.88 -17.26 -5.25
N ARG A 124 -6.48 -18.30 -5.98
CA ARG A 124 -6.17 -19.63 -5.41
C ARG A 124 -5.08 -19.63 -4.33
N PHE A 125 -4.21 -18.62 -4.32
CA PHE A 125 -3.13 -18.50 -3.33
C PHE A 125 -3.51 -17.63 -2.13
N THR A 126 -4.72 -17.08 -2.10
CA THR A 126 -5.13 -16.13 -1.05
C THR A 126 -5.70 -16.82 0.19
N GLY A 127 -6.11 -18.08 0.08
CA GLY A 127 -6.75 -18.81 1.18
C GLY A 127 -8.07 -18.17 1.59
N ASP A 128 -8.28 -18.05 2.89
CA ASP A 128 -9.46 -17.44 3.52
C ASP A 128 -9.45 -15.91 3.51
N ILE A 129 -8.28 -15.28 3.29
CA ILE A 129 -8.09 -13.82 3.30
C ILE A 129 -9.09 -13.10 2.39
N LEU A 130 -9.33 -13.63 1.18
CA LEU A 130 -10.23 -13.01 0.18
C LEU A 130 -11.53 -13.79 -0.02
N THR A 131 -12.07 -14.36 1.04
CA THR A 131 -13.46 -14.86 1.05
C THR A 131 -14.41 -13.72 1.34
N LEU A 132 -15.61 -13.76 0.76
CA LEU A 132 -16.58 -12.69 0.91
C LEU A 132 -17.00 -12.52 2.38
N ASP A 133 -17.17 -13.63 3.09
CA ASP A 133 -17.55 -13.63 4.50
C ASP A 133 -16.44 -13.05 5.39
N ASN A 134 -15.18 -13.43 5.18
CA ASN A 134 -14.06 -12.92 5.99
C ASN A 134 -13.89 -11.40 5.84
N LEU A 135 -14.13 -10.86 4.64
CA LEU A 135 -14.05 -9.41 4.38
C LEU A 135 -15.24 -8.62 4.94
N SER A 136 -16.44 -9.24 5.05
CA SER A 136 -17.69 -8.49 5.27
C SER A 136 -18.40 -8.74 6.59
N LYS A 137 -18.24 -9.92 7.21
CA LYS A 137 -19.02 -10.31 8.40
C LYS A 137 -18.76 -9.37 9.58
N GLU A 138 -17.52 -9.35 10.06
CA GLU A 138 -17.08 -8.45 11.14
C GLU A 138 -16.53 -7.13 10.60
N GLY A 139 -16.18 -7.07 9.31
CA GLY A 139 -15.58 -5.89 8.66
C GLY A 139 -14.12 -5.59 9.07
N ARG A 140 -13.67 -6.04 10.24
CA ARG A 140 -12.34 -5.77 10.79
C ARG A 140 -11.19 -6.18 9.87
N VAL A 141 -11.33 -7.32 9.19
CA VAL A 141 -10.30 -7.86 8.28
C VAL A 141 -9.94 -6.88 7.17
N LEU A 142 -10.93 -6.19 6.57
CA LEU A 142 -10.65 -5.19 5.53
C LEU A 142 -9.77 -4.05 6.06
N ILE A 143 -10.07 -3.56 7.27
CA ILE A 143 -9.34 -2.47 7.91
C ILE A 143 -7.92 -2.91 8.28
N ASP A 144 -7.77 -4.10 8.85
CA ASP A 144 -6.46 -4.66 9.21
C ASP A 144 -5.60 -4.87 7.96
N LEU A 145 -6.18 -5.34 6.85
CA LEU A 145 -5.50 -5.45 5.56
C LEU A 145 -5.07 -4.07 5.04
N LEU A 146 -5.94 -3.05 5.07
CA LEU A 146 -5.58 -1.69 4.66
C LEU A 146 -4.41 -1.15 5.49
N LYS A 147 -4.48 -1.27 6.82
CA LYS A 147 -3.42 -0.86 7.74
C LYS A 147 -2.13 -1.66 7.57
N ALA A 148 -2.19 -2.90 7.09
CA ALA A 148 -1.00 -3.70 6.77
C ALA A 148 -0.36 -3.28 5.43
N ILE A 149 -1.17 -2.83 4.47
CA ILE A 149 -0.70 -2.37 3.15
C ILE A 149 0.02 -1.03 3.28
N ILE A 150 -0.50 -0.10 4.08
CA ILE A 150 0.11 1.21 4.32
C ILE A 150 1.58 1.03 4.76
N PRO A 151 2.56 1.61 4.05
CA PRO A 151 3.97 1.52 4.43
C PRO A 151 4.29 2.42 5.63
N ASP A 152 5.38 2.12 6.35
CA ASP A 152 5.84 2.91 7.51
C ASP A 152 6.40 4.31 7.13
N ASP A 153 6.50 4.59 5.82
CA ASP A 153 6.84 5.88 5.26
C ASP A 153 6.07 6.07 3.93
N ILE A 154 5.06 6.95 3.94
CA ILE A 154 4.24 7.26 2.76
C ILE A 154 4.90 8.29 1.83
N SER A 155 6.11 8.75 2.13
CA SER A 155 6.91 9.65 1.29
C SER A 155 7.92 8.92 0.41
N VAL A 156 8.14 7.63 0.64
CA VAL A 156 9.12 6.80 -0.07
C VAL A 156 8.46 5.55 -0.64
N LEU A 157 8.87 5.18 -1.86
CA LEU A 157 8.44 3.91 -2.47
C LEU A 157 8.88 2.74 -1.57
N PRO A 158 7.97 1.84 -1.15
CA PRO A 158 8.32 0.71 -0.32
C PRO A 158 9.27 -0.23 -1.07
N LYS A 159 10.24 -0.79 -0.35
CA LYS A 159 11.21 -1.74 -0.92
C LYS A 159 10.74 -3.20 -0.88
N THR A 160 9.68 -3.48 -0.15
CA THR A 160 9.14 -4.82 0.00
C THR A 160 7.62 -4.81 -0.14
N PRO A 161 7.03 -5.88 -0.66
CA PRO A 161 5.59 -6.10 -0.56
C PRO A 161 5.19 -6.34 0.91
N CYS A 162 3.92 -6.14 1.22
CA CYS A 162 3.33 -6.59 2.47
C CYS A 162 3.26 -8.12 2.48
N HIS A 163 3.62 -8.71 3.61
CA HIS A 163 3.45 -10.14 3.84
C HIS A 163 2.08 -10.39 4.47
N PHE A 164 1.28 -11.24 3.83
CA PHE A 164 0.01 -11.72 4.37
C PHE A 164 0.15 -13.20 4.68
N SER A 165 0.08 -13.57 5.95
CA SER A 165 0.29 -14.96 6.39
C SER A 165 -0.74 -15.89 5.75
N ASN A 166 -0.27 -17.05 5.29
CA ASN A 166 -1.10 -18.18 4.89
C ASN A 166 -0.25 -19.44 5.07
N PRO A 167 -0.51 -20.27 6.10
CA PRO A 167 0.38 -21.38 6.46
C PRO A 167 0.70 -22.33 5.32
N ALA A 168 -0.29 -22.69 4.49
CA ALA A 168 -0.09 -23.59 3.36
C ALA A 168 0.78 -22.96 2.26
N TRP A 169 0.57 -21.68 1.96
CA TRP A 169 1.39 -20.92 1.01
C TRP A 169 2.82 -20.71 1.52
N ASP A 170 2.97 -20.34 2.79
CA ASP A 170 4.25 -20.03 3.41
C ASP A 170 5.11 -21.28 3.53
N SER A 171 4.53 -22.41 3.95
CA SER A 171 5.21 -23.71 3.99
C SER A 171 5.70 -24.16 2.61
N LEU A 172 4.87 -24.01 1.56
CA LEU A 172 5.28 -24.33 0.19
C LEU A 172 6.47 -23.46 -0.25
N ARG A 173 6.40 -22.16 -0.01
CA ARG A 173 7.47 -21.23 -0.38
C ARG A 173 8.77 -21.55 0.34
N GLU A 174 8.73 -21.79 1.64
CA GLU A 174 9.92 -22.13 2.41
C GLU A 174 10.57 -23.44 1.92
N ALA A 175 9.76 -24.47 1.66
CA ALA A 175 10.25 -25.73 1.13
C ALA A 175 10.95 -25.54 -0.22
N ARG A 176 10.31 -24.84 -1.15
CA ARG A 176 10.84 -24.64 -2.51
C ARG A 176 11.93 -23.59 -2.61
N GLN A 177 12.01 -22.66 -1.67
CA GLN A 177 13.16 -21.76 -1.58
C GLN A 177 14.45 -22.54 -1.30
N LYS A 178 14.37 -23.60 -0.50
CA LYS A 178 15.51 -24.45 -0.12
C LYS A 178 15.89 -25.45 -1.21
N SER A 179 14.91 -26.13 -1.83
CA SER A 179 15.17 -27.27 -2.72
C SER A 179 14.69 -27.10 -4.17
N GLY A 180 14.07 -25.97 -4.51
CA GLY A 180 13.50 -25.75 -5.84
C GLY A 180 14.53 -25.36 -6.89
N THR A 181 14.23 -25.69 -8.14
CA THR A 181 14.90 -25.19 -9.33
C THR A 181 14.74 -23.67 -9.46
N GLU A 182 15.59 -23.03 -10.25
CA GLU A 182 15.49 -21.58 -10.49
C GLU A 182 14.15 -21.18 -11.11
N TYR A 183 13.62 -22.02 -12.01
CA TYR A 183 12.31 -21.82 -12.61
C TYR A 183 11.18 -21.89 -11.56
N GLU A 184 11.21 -22.87 -10.64
CA GLU A 184 10.24 -22.96 -9.54
C GLU A 184 10.31 -21.74 -8.60
N LYS A 185 11.53 -21.30 -8.24
CA LYS A 185 11.73 -20.12 -7.39
C LYS A 185 11.15 -18.87 -8.04
N LEU A 186 11.41 -18.68 -9.33
CA LEU A 186 10.92 -17.55 -10.09
C LEU A 186 9.39 -17.57 -10.23
N TRP A 187 8.81 -18.73 -10.51
CA TRP A 187 7.36 -18.90 -10.55
C TRP A 187 6.71 -18.58 -9.19
N LEU A 188 7.29 -19.06 -8.09
CA LEU A 188 6.78 -18.78 -6.75
C LEU A 188 6.89 -17.30 -6.38
N ALA A 189 7.97 -16.64 -6.82
CA ALA A 189 8.12 -15.19 -6.65
C ALA A 189 7.03 -14.43 -7.43
N GLU A 190 6.76 -14.82 -8.68
CA GLU A 190 5.69 -14.25 -9.50
C GLU A 190 4.31 -14.47 -8.87
N ALA A 191 3.98 -15.71 -8.49
CA ALA A 191 2.72 -16.06 -7.84
C ALA A 191 2.54 -15.32 -6.50
N HIS A 192 3.60 -15.16 -5.72
CA HIS A 192 3.57 -14.35 -4.50
C HIS A 192 3.22 -12.89 -4.79
N MET A 193 3.81 -12.30 -5.83
CA MET A 193 3.54 -10.91 -6.18
C MET A 193 2.15 -10.72 -6.77
N LEU A 194 1.66 -11.65 -7.58
CA LEU A 194 0.27 -11.63 -8.07
C LEU A 194 -0.71 -11.75 -6.92
N ARG A 195 -0.44 -12.62 -5.93
CA ARG A 195 -1.24 -12.74 -4.71
C ARG A 195 -1.30 -11.42 -3.94
N SER A 196 -0.16 -10.81 -3.64
CA SER A 196 -0.13 -9.52 -2.93
C SER A 196 -0.83 -8.42 -3.72
N LYS A 197 -0.59 -8.34 -5.03
CA LYS A 197 -1.22 -7.36 -5.92
C LYS A 197 -2.74 -7.53 -5.99
N LEU A 198 -3.24 -8.76 -5.99
CA LEU A 198 -4.67 -9.04 -5.93
C LEU A 198 -5.27 -8.53 -4.61
N ILE A 199 -4.65 -8.85 -3.47
CA ILE A 199 -5.11 -8.39 -2.15
C ILE A 199 -5.17 -6.85 -2.12
N TYR A 200 -4.13 -6.18 -2.63
CA TYR A 200 -4.10 -4.71 -2.71
C TYR A 200 -5.26 -4.14 -3.51
N HIS A 201 -5.53 -4.68 -4.70
CA HIS A 201 -6.65 -4.23 -5.52
C HIS A 201 -8.00 -4.52 -4.88
N VAL A 202 -8.18 -5.67 -4.21
CA VAL A 202 -9.44 -5.97 -3.50
C VAL A 202 -9.67 -4.97 -2.39
N VAL A 203 -8.66 -4.68 -1.56
CA VAL A 203 -8.78 -3.68 -0.50
C VAL A 203 -9.10 -2.30 -1.09
N GLN A 204 -8.35 -1.87 -2.11
CA GLN A 204 -8.54 -0.57 -2.77
C GLN A 204 -9.94 -0.42 -3.38
N CYS A 205 -10.35 -1.37 -4.21
CA CYS A 205 -11.65 -1.33 -4.86
C CYS A 205 -12.81 -1.41 -3.85
N THR A 206 -12.64 -2.15 -2.75
CA THR A 206 -13.66 -2.24 -1.69
C THR A 206 -13.86 -0.88 -1.00
N TYR A 207 -12.79 -0.25 -0.49
CA TYR A 207 -12.96 1.02 0.22
C TYR A 207 -13.36 2.16 -0.70
N LEU A 208 -12.86 2.21 -1.94
CA LEU A 208 -13.28 3.23 -2.91
C LEU A 208 -14.76 3.09 -3.26
N SER A 209 -15.24 1.84 -3.45
CA SER A 209 -16.66 1.59 -3.69
C SER A 209 -17.51 2.03 -2.50
N PHE A 210 -17.09 1.70 -1.27
CA PHE A 210 -17.80 2.08 -0.05
C PHE A 210 -17.87 3.60 0.15
N LEU A 211 -16.80 4.32 -0.20
CA LEU A 211 -16.71 5.78 -0.10
C LEU A 211 -17.34 6.50 -1.30
N GLY A 212 -17.93 5.77 -2.27
CA GLY A 212 -18.53 6.35 -3.47
C GLY A 212 -17.52 7.01 -4.42
N LYS A 213 -16.25 6.63 -4.34
CA LYS A 213 -15.17 7.20 -5.14
C LYS A 213 -15.04 6.51 -6.50
N PRO A 214 -14.55 7.24 -7.53
CA PRO A 214 -14.31 6.65 -8.84
C PRO A 214 -13.29 5.51 -8.75
N ARG A 215 -13.49 4.51 -9.60
CA ARG A 215 -12.59 3.35 -9.69
C ARG A 215 -11.21 3.78 -10.18
N PRO A 216 -10.13 3.22 -9.64
CA PRO A 216 -8.79 3.54 -10.10
C PRO A 216 -8.61 3.01 -11.53
N LYS A 217 -8.04 3.82 -12.42
CA LYS A 217 -7.61 3.33 -13.74
C LYS A 217 -6.48 2.34 -13.53
N ILE A 218 -6.72 1.06 -13.82
CA ILE A 218 -5.75 0.02 -13.54
C ILE A 218 -4.62 0.01 -14.58
N THR A 219 -3.40 0.20 -14.11
CA THR A 219 -2.19 0.06 -14.93
C THR A 219 -1.86 -1.41 -15.14
N VAL A 220 -1.87 -1.84 -16.40
CA VAL A 220 -1.38 -3.17 -16.77
C VAL A 220 -0.32 -2.96 -17.84
N VAL A 221 0.90 -3.44 -17.57
CA VAL A 221 2.01 -3.37 -18.53
C VAL A 221 1.58 -4.11 -19.80
N LYS A 222 1.63 -3.42 -20.93
CA LYS A 222 1.55 -4.08 -22.23
C LYS A 222 2.88 -4.84 -22.39
N ASN A 223 2.83 -6.14 -22.66
CA ASN A 223 3.99 -6.90 -23.14
C ASN A 223 3.77 -7.16 -24.62
N PRO A 224 4.22 -6.26 -25.52
CA PRO A 224 3.97 -6.43 -26.93
C PRO A 224 5.14 -7.23 -27.53
N GLY A 225 4.81 -8.39 -28.08
CA GLY A 225 5.78 -9.32 -28.65
C GLY A 225 5.63 -10.74 -28.10
N HIS A 226 5.19 -10.87 -26.85
CA HIS A 226 4.38 -12.03 -26.51
C HIS A 226 3.02 -11.80 -27.17
N LYS A 227 2.73 -12.56 -28.25
CA LYS A 227 1.33 -12.89 -28.52
C LYS A 227 0.79 -13.34 -27.17
N PRO A 228 -0.17 -12.63 -26.57
CA PRO A 228 -0.66 -13.04 -25.27
C PRO A 228 -1.10 -14.50 -25.40
N SER A 229 -1.07 -15.25 -24.31
CA SER A 229 -1.81 -16.52 -24.20
C SER A 229 -3.34 -16.36 -24.43
N ALA A 230 -3.78 -15.21 -24.97
CA ALA A 230 -4.91 -15.10 -25.88
C ALA A 230 -4.78 -15.99 -27.14
N HIS A 231 -3.74 -16.81 -27.28
CA HIS A 231 -3.88 -18.19 -27.74
C HIS A 231 -3.86 -19.08 -26.50
N ALA A 232 -5.01 -19.66 -26.13
CA ALA A 232 -5.05 -20.81 -25.24
C ALA A 232 -3.89 -21.71 -25.64
N HIS A 233 -3.07 -22.12 -24.69
CA HIS A 233 -2.06 -23.15 -24.93
C HIS A 233 -2.75 -24.22 -25.79
N PRO A 234 -2.16 -24.72 -26.88
CA PRO A 234 -2.86 -25.65 -27.79
C PRO A 234 -3.62 -26.75 -27.04
N LEU A 235 -3.03 -27.23 -25.93
CA LEU A 235 -3.65 -28.11 -24.93
C LEU A 235 -4.96 -27.59 -24.31
N ASP A 236 -5.09 -26.32 -23.90
CA ASP A 236 -6.34 -25.74 -23.37
C ASP A 236 -7.44 -25.69 -24.44
N LYS A 237 -7.08 -25.39 -25.70
CA LYS A 237 -8.05 -25.38 -26.81
C LYS A 237 -8.57 -26.80 -27.10
N GLU A 238 -7.67 -27.78 -27.14
CA GLU A 238 -8.01 -29.19 -27.35
C GLU A 238 -8.81 -29.76 -26.18
N LEU A 239 -8.41 -29.44 -24.95
CA LEU A 239 -9.09 -29.87 -23.73
C LEU A 239 -10.52 -29.31 -23.68
N LYS A 240 -10.71 -28.01 -23.95
CA LYS A 240 -12.04 -27.40 -24.03
C LYS A 240 -12.88 -28.04 -25.13
N LYS A 241 -12.30 -28.33 -26.29
CA LYS A 241 -12.99 -29.03 -27.39
C LYS A 241 -13.41 -30.45 -26.97
N LYS A 242 -12.58 -31.15 -26.19
CA LYS A 242 -12.87 -32.50 -25.67
C LYS A 242 -13.96 -32.50 -24.60
N ILE A 243 -13.95 -31.53 -23.69
CA ILE A 243 -14.90 -31.42 -22.57
C ILE A 243 -16.27 -30.89 -23.03
N TYR A 244 -16.28 -29.83 -23.85
CA TYR A 244 -17.49 -29.06 -24.18
C TYR A 244 -17.98 -29.25 -25.62
N GLY A 245 -17.22 -29.99 -26.44
CA GLY A 245 -17.49 -30.10 -27.87
C GLY A 245 -17.00 -28.89 -28.69
N GLY A 246 -16.95 -29.06 -30.00
CA GLY A 246 -16.35 -28.08 -30.91
C GLY A 246 -17.08 -26.75 -31.00
N LYS A 247 -18.42 -26.76 -30.94
CA LYS A 247 -19.24 -25.54 -31.04
C LYS A 247 -19.08 -24.65 -29.80
N THR A 248 -19.36 -25.20 -28.61
CA THR A 248 -19.25 -24.48 -27.34
C THR A 248 -17.83 -23.99 -27.08
N ALA A 249 -16.80 -24.82 -27.34
CA ALA A 249 -15.42 -24.38 -27.20
C ALA A 249 -15.05 -23.19 -28.13
N LYS A 250 -15.63 -23.12 -29.33
CA LYS A 250 -15.44 -22.01 -30.28
C LYS A 250 -16.14 -20.73 -29.81
N GLU A 251 -17.33 -20.84 -29.22
CA GLU A 251 -18.04 -19.71 -28.63
C GLU A 251 -17.28 -19.15 -27.41
N MET A 252 -16.88 -20.03 -26.49
CA MET A 252 -16.03 -19.66 -25.34
C MET A 252 -14.75 -18.92 -25.78
N TRP A 253 -14.13 -19.40 -26.85
CA TRP A 253 -12.94 -18.76 -27.42
C TRP A 253 -13.20 -17.35 -27.94
N LYS A 254 -14.34 -17.15 -28.62
CA LYS A 254 -14.76 -15.84 -29.13
C LYS A 254 -14.96 -14.86 -27.98
N ASP A 255 -15.60 -15.32 -26.92
CA ASP A 255 -15.87 -14.52 -25.71
C ASP A 255 -14.57 -14.17 -24.97
N ASP A 256 -13.67 -15.14 -24.77
CA ASP A 256 -12.35 -14.92 -24.16
C ASP A 256 -11.54 -13.90 -24.95
N LYS A 257 -11.56 -13.98 -26.29
CA LYS A 257 -10.86 -13.04 -27.17
C LYS A 257 -11.47 -11.64 -27.13
N ALA A 258 -12.80 -11.52 -27.10
CA ALA A 258 -13.50 -10.24 -26.98
C ALA A 258 -13.17 -9.57 -25.64
N ALA A 259 -13.29 -10.32 -24.54
CA ALA A 259 -12.97 -9.83 -23.21
C ALA A 259 -11.48 -9.48 -23.06
N TRP A 260 -10.58 -10.21 -23.71
CA TRP A 260 -9.17 -9.85 -23.76
C TRP A 260 -8.95 -8.52 -24.47
N LYS A 261 -9.58 -8.29 -25.63
CA LYS A 261 -9.48 -7.02 -26.37
C LYS A 261 -9.97 -5.84 -25.54
N ASP A 262 -11.11 -6.00 -24.88
CA ASP A 262 -11.68 -4.99 -23.97
C ASP A 262 -10.75 -4.69 -22.78
N ARG A 263 -10.17 -5.71 -22.14
CA ARG A 263 -9.16 -5.50 -21.10
C ARG A 263 -7.91 -4.82 -21.65
N ALA A 264 -7.49 -5.18 -22.86
CA ALA A 264 -6.27 -4.64 -23.50
C ALA A 264 -6.42 -3.16 -23.88
N SER A 265 -7.60 -2.72 -24.30
CA SER A 265 -7.86 -1.31 -24.64
C SER A 265 -7.81 -0.39 -23.42
N ARG A 266 -8.15 -0.92 -22.23
CA ARG A 266 -8.12 -0.18 -20.95
C ARG A 266 -6.75 -0.12 -20.29
N ARG A 267 -5.72 -0.75 -20.87
CA ARG A 267 -4.38 -0.80 -20.28
C ARG A 267 -3.59 0.48 -20.53
N LEU A 268 -3.05 1.04 -19.44
CA LEU A 268 -2.10 2.14 -19.44
C LEU A 268 -0.70 1.61 -19.09
N ASN A 269 0.34 2.14 -19.73
CA ASN A 269 1.71 1.86 -19.31
C ASN A 269 2.12 2.76 -18.13
N SER A 270 3.13 2.31 -17.39
CA SER A 270 3.84 3.11 -16.38
C SER A 270 5.28 3.33 -16.79
N CYS A 271 5.76 4.58 -16.65
CA CYS A 271 7.15 4.95 -16.87
C CYS A 271 8.05 4.04 -16.04
N THR A 272 9.02 3.42 -16.68
CA THR A 272 9.91 2.47 -16.02
C THR A 272 10.73 3.19 -14.94
N ASN A 273 11.14 4.44 -15.16
CA ASN A 273 11.94 5.21 -14.19
C ASN A 273 11.11 5.72 -13.01
N CYS A 274 10.07 6.55 -13.25
CA CYS A 274 9.37 7.33 -12.22
C CYS A 274 7.95 6.82 -11.87
N LEU A 275 7.51 5.73 -12.49
CA LEU A 275 6.18 5.13 -12.31
C LEU A 275 4.97 6.00 -12.74
N LYS A 276 5.19 7.19 -13.32
CA LYS A 276 4.12 7.99 -13.93
C LYS A 276 3.30 7.13 -14.90
N LYS A 277 1.98 7.16 -14.78
CA LYS A 277 1.04 6.42 -15.64
C LYS A 277 0.75 7.23 -16.92
N GLU A 278 0.62 6.55 -18.05
CA GLU A 278 0.12 7.15 -19.31
C GLU A 278 -1.26 7.77 -19.07
N GLN A 279 -1.49 8.95 -19.65
CA GLN A 279 -2.83 9.52 -19.77
C GLN A 279 -3.54 8.99 -21.00
N GLU A 280 -4.84 9.23 -21.09
CA GLU A 280 -5.64 8.81 -22.25
C GLU A 280 -5.14 9.49 -23.53
N GLY A 281 -4.87 8.68 -24.56
CA GLY A 281 -4.27 9.14 -25.82
C GLY A 281 -2.74 9.33 -25.78
N GLU A 282 -2.13 9.36 -24.59
CA GLU A 282 -0.66 9.46 -24.43
C GLU A 282 0.00 8.11 -24.70
N LYS A 283 1.14 8.12 -25.38
CA LYS A 283 1.99 6.94 -25.57
C LYS A 283 3.41 7.26 -25.15
N PHE A 284 3.95 6.47 -24.24
CA PHE A 284 5.33 6.61 -23.81
C PHE A 284 6.31 6.04 -24.85
N PRO A 285 7.42 6.73 -25.17
CA PRO A 285 8.52 6.13 -25.91
C PRO A 285 9.11 4.93 -25.16
N HIS A 286 9.63 3.95 -25.90
CA HIS A 286 10.25 2.75 -25.34
C HIS A 286 11.72 2.59 -25.76
N CYS A 287 12.46 1.73 -25.05
CA CYS A 287 13.80 1.35 -25.45
C CYS A 287 13.79 0.47 -26.72
N SER A 288 14.23 1.01 -27.85
CA SER A 288 14.28 0.30 -29.14
C SER A 288 15.06 -1.02 -29.07
N LYS A 289 16.23 -1.06 -28.42
CA LYS A 289 17.04 -2.29 -28.32
C LYS A 289 16.32 -3.41 -27.52
N CYS A 290 15.71 -3.07 -26.39
CA CYS A 290 14.95 -4.05 -25.61
C CYS A 290 13.73 -4.56 -26.38
N TRP A 291 13.07 -3.67 -27.09
CA TRP A 291 11.92 -3.98 -27.92
C TRP A 291 12.27 -4.91 -29.08
N THR A 292 13.32 -4.59 -29.84
CA THR A 292 13.67 -5.34 -31.06
C THR A 292 14.32 -6.68 -30.74
N THR A 293 15.30 -6.70 -29.82
CA THR A 293 16.10 -7.89 -29.49
C THR A 293 15.36 -8.88 -28.59
N LEU A 294 14.70 -8.41 -27.54
CA LEU A 294 14.14 -9.28 -26.49
C LEU A 294 12.62 -9.20 -26.38
N LYS A 295 11.94 -8.40 -27.23
CA LYS A 295 10.50 -8.16 -27.16
C LYS A 295 10.04 -7.65 -25.78
N ARG A 296 10.92 -6.93 -25.08
CA ARG A 296 10.65 -6.34 -23.76
C ARG A 296 10.16 -4.90 -23.92
N ASP A 297 9.03 -4.59 -23.30
CA ASP A 297 8.53 -3.22 -23.24
C ASP A 297 9.12 -2.47 -22.04
N VAL A 298 9.91 -1.44 -22.34
CA VAL A 298 10.51 -0.56 -21.35
C VAL A 298 10.14 0.89 -21.68
N PRO A 299 8.93 1.32 -21.27
CA PRO A 299 8.39 2.64 -21.59
C PRO A 299 8.95 3.73 -20.65
N TYR A 300 9.05 4.95 -21.14
CA TYR A 300 9.47 6.14 -20.37
C TYR A 300 8.57 7.32 -20.69
N CYS A 301 8.16 8.08 -19.68
CA CYS A 301 7.34 9.27 -19.92
C CYS A 301 8.12 10.43 -20.57
N SER A 302 9.45 10.38 -20.59
CA SER A 302 10.30 11.41 -21.19
C SER A 302 11.72 10.90 -21.46
N ARG A 303 12.49 11.66 -22.25
CA ARG A 303 13.89 11.34 -22.56
C ARG A 303 14.80 11.51 -21.34
N GLU A 304 14.48 12.43 -20.43
CA GLU A 304 15.17 12.64 -19.16
C GLU A 304 15.02 11.41 -18.28
N CYS A 305 13.79 10.88 -18.16
CA CYS A 305 13.53 9.64 -17.44
C CYS A 305 14.29 8.46 -18.03
N GLN A 306 14.29 8.31 -19.36
CA GLN A 306 15.08 7.27 -20.03
C GLN A 306 16.57 7.40 -19.73
N THR A 307 17.13 8.61 -19.80
CA THR A 307 18.57 8.85 -19.58
C THR A 307 18.96 8.61 -18.12
N ALA A 308 18.13 9.05 -17.17
CA ALA A 308 18.32 8.79 -15.74
C ALA A 308 18.28 7.28 -15.42
N ASP A 309 17.33 6.57 -16.04
CA ASP A 309 17.21 5.12 -15.90
C ASP A 309 18.39 4.37 -16.50
N TYR A 310 18.84 4.81 -17.69
CA TYR A 310 19.98 4.25 -18.40
C TYR A 310 21.25 4.26 -17.55
N LYS A 311 21.55 5.41 -16.93
CA LYS A 311 22.72 5.57 -16.07
C LYS A 311 22.64 4.74 -14.79
N SER A 312 21.45 4.59 -14.21
CA SER A 312 21.27 3.98 -12.89
C SER A 312 21.04 2.47 -12.91
N ARG A 313 20.33 1.93 -13.91
CA ARG A 313 20.00 0.50 -13.96
C ARG A 313 19.81 -0.10 -15.36
N HIS A 314 19.21 0.62 -16.30
CA HIS A 314 18.77 0.01 -17.56
C HIS A 314 19.95 -0.48 -18.42
N LYS A 315 21.11 0.20 -18.36
CA LYS A 315 22.32 -0.25 -19.08
C LYS A 315 22.71 -1.69 -18.71
N ALA A 316 22.48 -2.13 -17.47
CA ALA A 316 22.84 -3.46 -17.01
C ALA A 316 21.99 -4.57 -17.65
N ILE A 317 20.72 -4.27 -18.01
CA ILE A 317 19.74 -5.25 -18.53
C ILE A 317 19.40 -5.06 -20.01
N CYS A 318 19.92 -4.00 -20.64
CA CYS A 318 19.54 -3.62 -21.99
C CYS A 318 19.99 -4.64 -23.04
N GLY A 319 19.03 -5.41 -23.57
CA GLY A 319 19.31 -6.46 -24.55
C GLY A 319 20.06 -7.66 -23.97
N LYS A 320 19.97 -7.91 -22.66
CA LYS A 320 20.56 -9.06 -21.98
C LYS A 320 19.49 -9.88 -21.26
N GLU A 321 19.66 -11.20 -21.19
CA GLU A 321 18.86 -12.04 -20.29
C GLU A 321 19.08 -11.65 -18.82
N MET A 322 18.14 -12.01 -17.95
CA MET A 322 18.21 -11.65 -16.53
C MET A 322 17.73 -12.82 -15.66
N GLY A 323 18.37 -13.03 -14.51
CA GLY A 323 17.92 -13.96 -13.49
C GLY A 323 17.01 -13.29 -12.47
N LEU A 324 16.61 -14.07 -11.46
CA LEU A 324 15.73 -13.60 -10.38
C LEU A 324 16.38 -12.48 -9.56
N GLU A 325 17.67 -12.61 -9.24
CA GLU A 325 18.39 -11.59 -8.45
C GLU A 325 18.49 -10.25 -9.18
N GLU A 326 18.83 -10.26 -10.48
CA GLU A 326 18.83 -9.03 -11.29
C GLU A 326 17.43 -8.44 -11.42
N ALA A 327 16.38 -9.27 -11.48
CA ALA A 327 14.99 -8.83 -11.51
C ALA A 327 14.60 -8.08 -10.23
N VAL A 328 14.94 -8.63 -9.06
CA VAL A 328 14.74 -7.95 -7.77
C VAL A 328 15.53 -6.64 -7.74
N SER A 329 16.83 -6.69 -8.01
CA SER A 329 17.70 -5.51 -7.98
C SER A 329 17.21 -4.39 -8.91
N THR A 330 16.75 -4.74 -10.12
CA THR A 330 16.20 -3.81 -11.10
C THR A 330 14.91 -3.16 -10.63
N ALA A 331 14.01 -3.93 -10.03
CA ALA A 331 12.73 -3.44 -9.53
C ALA A 331 12.92 -2.46 -8.36
N LEU A 332 13.83 -2.78 -7.43
CA LEU A 332 14.10 -1.97 -6.23
C LEU A 332 14.86 -0.67 -6.53
N LYS A 333 15.58 -0.59 -7.66
CA LYS A 333 16.27 0.62 -8.12
C LYS A 333 15.38 1.62 -8.86
N ALA A 334 14.09 1.32 -9.03
CA ALA A 334 13.14 2.26 -9.59
C ALA A 334 13.11 3.56 -8.77
N ARG A 335 13.18 4.71 -9.45
CA ARG A 335 12.95 5.98 -8.76
C ARG A 335 11.46 6.08 -8.50
N GLY A 336 11.06 6.09 -7.23
CA GLY A 336 9.70 6.48 -6.87
C GLY A 336 9.40 7.93 -7.29
N PRO A 337 8.23 8.46 -6.91
CA PRO A 337 8.05 9.91 -6.92
C PRO A 337 9.19 10.61 -6.17
N PRO A 338 9.50 11.87 -6.53
CA PRO A 338 10.61 12.60 -5.93
C PRO A 338 10.48 12.61 -4.40
N LYS A 339 11.52 12.11 -3.72
CA LYS A 339 11.60 12.11 -2.26
C LYS A 339 11.69 13.56 -1.77
N PRO A 340 11.07 13.92 -0.63
CA PRO A 340 11.38 15.18 0.06
C PRO A 340 12.90 15.32 0.26
N THR A 341 13.43 16.52 0.03
CA THR A 341 14.86 16.81 0.15
C THR A 341 15.40 16.65 1.56
N VAL A 342 14.54 16.75 2.58
CA VAL A 342 14.90 16.60 3.99
C VAL A 342 13.87 15.71 4.69
N SER A 343 14.34 14.66 5.38
CA SER A 343 13.52 13.88 6.32
C SER A 343 13.75 14.46 7.71
N GLN A 344 12.77 15.15 8.28
CA GLN A 344 12.88 15.66 9.65
C GLN A 344 12.86 14.51 10.67
N ILE A 345 12.01 13.51 10.44
CA ILE A 345 11.84 12.37 11.35
C ILE A 345 12.57 11.17 10.75
N GLY A 346 13.31 10.43 11.58
CA GLY A 346 13.98 9.19 11.19
C GLY A 346 13.00 8.07 10.82
N PRO A 347 13.49 6.88 10.41
CA PRO A 347 12.64 5.69 10.29
C PRO A 347 12.10 5.25 11.67
N ALA A 348 11.05 4.42 11.69
CA ALA A 348 10.65 3.76 12.92
C ALA A 348 11.72 2.75 13.37
N VAL A 349 11.86 2.54 14.68
CA VAL A 349 12.85 1.65 15.28
C VAL A 349 12.21 0.60 16.18
N ASP A 350 12.93 -0.49 16.46
CA ASP A 350 12.53 -1.54 17.40
C ASP A 350 11.14 -2.16 17.14
N GLY A 351 10.75 -2.25 15.87
CA GLY A 351 9.46 -2.81 15.46
C GLY A 351 8.25 -1.91 15.74
N PHE A 352 8.46 -0.66 16.18
CA PHE A 352 7.38 0.31 16.34
C PHE A 352 6.67 0.55 15.01
N LYS A 353 5.34 0.37 15.01
CA LYS A 353 4.50 0.65 13.85
C LYS A 353 3.79 1.99 14.06
N ARG A 354 3.98 2.90 13.11
CA ARG A 354 3.33 4.21 13.13
C ARG A 354 1.87 4.09 12.73
N SER A 355 1.00 4.82 13.41
CA SER A 355 -0.39 4.92 12.99
C SER A 355 -0.52 5.71 11.68
N PRO A 356 -1.60 5.50 10.91
CA PRO A 356 -1.90 6.31 9.72
C PRO A 356 -1.90 7.82 10.01
N ALA A 357 -2.43 8.23 11.17
CA ALA A 357 -2.43 9.62 11.61
C ALA A 357 -1.01 10.17 11.78
N LEU A 358 -0.14 9.39 12.43
CA LEU A 358 1.24 9.79 12.64
C LEU A 358 2.04 9.84 11.33
N LEU A 359 1.81 8.90 10.41
CA LEU A 359 2.43 8.92 9.08
C LEU A 359 2.07 10.19 8.30
N HIS A 360 0.82 10.63 8.38
CA HIS A 360 0.37 11.87 7.77
C HIS A 360 1.03 13.10 8.39
N HIS A 361 1.14 13.15 9.72
CA HIS A 361 1.84 14.23 10.42
C HIS A 361 3.33 14.29 10.00
N ILE A 362 4.03 13.15 10.00
CA ILE A 362 5.43 13.07 9.56
C ILE A 362 5.58 13.50 8.09
N PHE A 363 4.66 13.10 7.22
CA PHE A 363 4.64 13.52 5.84
C PHE A 363 4.58 15.04 5.69
N ARG A 364 3.69 15.71 6.44
CA ARG A 364 3.59 17.19 6.45
C ARG A 364 4.85 17.87 6.99
N LEU A 365 5.46 17.32 8.04
CA LEU A 365 6.73 17.80 8.59
C LEU A 365 7.88 17.72 7.56
N ASN A 366 7.96 16.62 6.82
CA ASN A 366 8.97 16.44 5.77
C ASN A 366 8.78 17.40 4.59
N GLN A 367 7.55 17.85 4.32
CA GLN A 367 7.29 18.88 3.32
C GLN A 367 7.73 20.28 3.76
N ASN A 368 7.81 20.53 5.08
CA ASN A 368 8.11 21.85 5.63
C ASN A 368 9.16 21.76 6.76
N PRO A 369 10.46 21.63 6.43
CA PRO A 369 11.52 21.36 7.40
C PRO A 369 11.74 22.40 8.52
N LYS A 370 11.03 23.53 8.50
CA LYS A 370 11.08 24.56 9.55
C LYS A 370 10.03 24.35 10.63
N ILE A 371 8.95 23.62 10.34
CA ILE A 371 7.82 23.43 11.26
C ILE A 371 8.15 22.30 12.25
N ASP A 372 7.76 22.49 13.51
CA ASP A 372 7.99 21.51 14.57
C ASP A 372 6.80 20.56 14.73
N LEU A 373 5.56 21.07 14.63
CA LEU A 373 4.32 20.28 14.72
C LEU A 373 3.20 20.88 13.85
N TYR A 374 2.28 20.01 13.41
CA TYR A 374 1.02 20.36 12.78
C TYR A 374 -0.15 19.99 13.70
N LEU A 375 -1.00 20.98 14.04
CA LEU A 375 -2.23 20.74 14.78
C LEU A 375 -3.43 21.01 13.88
N ARG A 376 -4.38 20.07 13.85
CA ARG A 376 -5.64 20.26 13.14
C ARG A 376 -6.53 21.22 13.92
N ILE A 377 -7.06 22.23 13.24
CA ILE A 377 -7.99 23.21 13.78
C ILE A 377 -9.39 23.11 13.15
N LYS A 378 -9.52 22.42 12.01
CA LYS A 378 -10.80 22.16 11.35
C LYS A 378 -10.91 20.71 10.90
N GLU A 379 -12.10 20.13 11.05
CA GLU A 379 -12.45 18.88 10.38
C GLU A 379 -12.69 19.11 8.89
N GLY A 380 -12.51 18.07 8.07
CA GLY A 380 -12.75 18.15 6.63
C GLY A 380 -11.57 17.65 5.80
N THR A 381 -11.13 18.44 4.83
CA THR A 381 -10.13 18.03 3.82
C THR A 381 -8.68 18.19 4.33
N ASP A 382 -7.71 17.71 3.56
CA ASP A 382 -6.27 17.88 3.81
C ASP A 382 -5.73 19.25 3.34
N SER A 383 -6.50 20.31 3.54
CA SER A 383 -6.12 21.66 3.13
C SER A 383 -5.21 22.33 4.17
N GLU A 384 -4.28 23.19 3.72
CA GLU A 384 -3.34 23.90 4.59
C GLU A 384 -4.03 24.77 5.65
N ASP A 385 -5.21 25.33 5.34
CA ASP A 385 -6.01 26.17 6.23
C ASP A 385 -6.73 25.37 7.34
N CYS A 386 -6.70 24.03 7.27
CA CYS A 386 -7.23 23.15 8.30
C CYS A 386 -6.20 22.86 9.40
N PHE A 387 -4.95 23.33 9.24
CA PHE A 387 -3.86 23.09 10.18
C PHE A 387 -3.23 24.38 10.68
N MET A 388 -2.98 24.42 11.98
CA MET A 388 -2.07 25.35 12.62
C MET A 388 -0.65 24.76 12.60
N LYS A 389 0.32 25.61 12.26
CA LYS A 389 1.74 25.27 12.23
C LYS A 389 2.38 25.78 13.51
N ILE A 390 3.11 24.92 14.20
CA ILE A 390 3.87 25.30 15.39
C ILE A 390 5.34 25.33 15.02
N ASP A 391 5.94 26.50 15.13
CA ASP A 391 7.38 26.73 15.07
C ASP A 391 7.85 27.36 16.38
N THR A 392 8.80 26.71 17.05
CA THR A 392 9.37 27.23 18.29
C THR A 392 10.56 28.13 17.96
N PRO A 393 10.47 29.46 18.13
CA PRO A 393 11.51 30.38 17.65
C PRO A 393 12.78 30.37 18.51
N PHE A 394 12.79 29.68 19.65
CA PHE A 394 13.90 29.66 20.60
C PHE A 394 14.67 28.33 20.55
N PRO A 395 15.93 28.33 20.05
CA PRO A 395 16.65 27.08 19.76
C PRO A 395 16.78 26.09 20.92
N PRO A 396 17.07 26.49 22.18
CA PRO A 396 17.14 25.54 23.28
C PRO A 396 15.86 24.73 23.51
N ILE A 397 14.69 25.37 23.42
CA ILE A 397 13.40 24.68 23.57
C ILE A 397 13.06 23.89 22.31
N GLN A 398 13.33 24.45 21.14
CA GLN A 398 13.13 23.73 19.88
C GLN A 398 13.92 22.42 19.86
N ASN A 399 15.16 22.43 20.35
CA ASN A 399 15.99 21.23 20.44
C ASN A 399 15.39 20.18 21.39
N LEU A 400 14.89 20.60 22.57
CA LEU A 400 14.23 19.70 23.52
C LEU A 400 12.92 19.12 22.94
N LEU A 401 12.11 19.97 22.32
CA LEU A 401 10.87 19.58 21.66
C LEU A 401 11.13 18.59 20.53
N ARG A 402 12.07 18.89 19.63
CA ARG A 402 12.44 18.00 18.53
C ARG A 402 13.01 16.69 19.05
N ALA A 403 13.87 16.70 20.06
CA ALA A 403 14.40 15.47 20.65
C ALA A 403 13.29 14.56 21.20
N ALA A 404 12.34 15.12 21.96
CA ALA A 404 11.21 14.36 22.50
C ALA A 404 10.26 13.90 21.37
N ARG A 405 9.93 14.79 20.42
CA ARG A 405 9.10 14.47 19.25
C ARG A 405 9.71 13.34 18.44
N ASP A 406 10.97 13.46 18.06
CA ASP A 406 11.66 12.48 17.22
C ASP A 406 11.72 11.14 17.95
N LYS A 407 12.01 11.12 19.26
CA LYS A 407 11.94 9.90 20.06
C LYS A 407 10.54 9.29 20.04
N ALA A 408 9.49 10.07 20.33
CA ALA A 408 8.10 9.60 20.30
C ALA A 408 7.69 9.04 18.93
N MET A 409 8.03 9.74 17.85
CA MET A 409 7.62 9.38 16.48
C MET A 409 8.46 8.25 15.85
N THR A 410 9.66 7.96 16.38
CA THR A 410 10.53 6.87 15.90
C THR A 410 10.41 5.60 16.74
N THR A 411 10.24 5.72 18.06
CA THR A 411 10.23 4.58 18.99
C THR A 411 8.85 4.25 19.57
N GLY A 412 7.89 5.16 19.45
CA GLY A 412 6.61 5.04 20.19
C GLY A 412 6.74 5.33 21.69
N ASP A 413 7.81 5.98 22.14
CA ASP A 413 8.03 6.33 23.56
C ASP A 413 6.86 7.17 24.09
N ARG A 414 6.03 6.54 24.94
CA ARG A 414 4.83 7.14 25.52
C ARG A 414 5.14 8.34 26.41
N HIS A 415 6.27 8.32 27.12
CA HIS A 415 6.64 9.43 27.99
C HIS A 415 6.99 10.68 27.16
N SER A 416 7.79 10.52 26.11
CA SER A 416 8.09 11.57 25.14
C SER A 416 6.86 12.08 24.41
N ALA A 417 5.92 11.20 24.03
CA ALA A 417 4.64 11.62 23.46
C ALA A 417 3.86 12.53 24.42
N VAL A 418 3.77 12.16 25.71
CA VAL A 418 3.08 12.98 26.73
C VAL A 418 3.79 14.31 26.96
N LEU A 419 5.13 14.32 27.00
CA LEU A 419 5.92 15.55 27.12
C LEU A 419 5.68 16.52 25.96
N VAL A 420 5.69 16.00 24.72
CA VAL A 420 5.41 16.78 23.51
C VAL A 420 4.00 17.36 23.59
N CYS A 421 2.99 16.51 23.84
CA CYS A 421 1.60 16.94 23.86
C CYS A 421 1.33 17.97 24.98
N HIS A 422 1.87 17.75 26.19
CA HIS A 422 1.76 18.67 27.31
C HIS A 422 2.39 20.04 26.99
N HIS A 423 3.61 20.04 26.47
CA HIS A 423 4.27 21.29 26.09
C HIS A 423 3.50 22.03 24.98
N THR A 424 3.02 21.30 23.97
CA THR A 424 2.25 21.87 22.86
C THR A 424 0.97 22.54 23.35
N VAL A 425 0.18 21.87 24.20
CA VAL A 425 -1.03 22.46 24.77
C VAL A 425 -0.71 23.71 25.58
N TRP A 426 0.30 23.63 26.46
CA TRP A 426 0.75 24.77 27.24
C TRP A 426 1.13 25.94 26.33
N PHE A 427 1.89 25.69 25.26
CA PHE A 427 2.32 26.70 24.30
C PHE A 427 1.13 27.35 23.58
N CYS A 428 0.17 26.56 23.09
CA CYS A 428 -1.02 27.08 22.41
C CYS A 428 -1.85 27.99 23.33
N LEU A 429 -2.03 27.61 24.59
CA LEU A 429 -2.73 28.43 25.57
C LEU A 429 -1.96 29.70 25.91
N ALA A 430 -0.66 29.59 26.15
CA ALA A 430 0.26 30.70 26.40
C ALA A 430 0.25 31.75 25.28
N LYS A 431 0.06 31.30 24.04
CA LYS A 431 -0.02 32.14 22.83
C LYS A 431 -1.42 32.64 22.53
N GLY A 432 -2.45 32.12 23.20
CA GLY A 432 -3.83 32.47 22.96
C GLY A 432 -4.43 31.97 21.65
N TYR A 433 -3.89 30.88 21.10
CA TYR A 433 -4.37 30.28 19.85
C TYR A 433 -5.79 29.72 19.94
N ASP A 434 -6.27 29.41 21.15
CA ASP A 434 -7.67 29.08 21.41
C ASP A 434 -8.62 30.17 20.92
N LYS A 435 -8.28 31.45 21.20
CA LYS A 435 -9.09 32.61 20.84
C LYS A 435 -8.83 33.08 19.42
N GLU A 436 -7.56 33.08 19.01
CA GLU A 436 -7.16 33.68 17.73
C GLU A 436 -7.38 32.74 16.53
N LEU A 437 -7.15 31.44 16.73
CA LEU A 437 -7.10 30.45 15.64
C LEU A 437 -8.17 29.36 15.77
N GLY A 438 -9.05 29.46 16.78
CA GLY A 438 -10.09 28.49 17.05
C GLY A 438 -9.56 27.11 17.45
N TRP A 439 -8.35 27.06 18.02
CA TRP A 439 -7.77 25.82 18.50
C TRP A 439 -8.59 25.25 19.67
N ASP A 440 -8.96 23.97 19.58
CA ASP A 440 -9.69 23.25 20.62
C ASP A 440 -8.79 22.22 21.31
N PHE A 441 -8.72 22.30 22.63
CA PHE A 441 -7.95 21.37 23.46
C PHE A 441 -8.43 19.93 23.26
N LYS A 442 -9.73 19.69 23.23
CA LYS A 442 -10.27 18.33 23.09
C LYS A 442 -9.89 17.74 21.73
N ALA A 443 -10.09 18.48 20.64
CA ALA A 443 -9.71 18.06 19.29
C ALA A 443 -8.21 17.74 19.17
N MET A 444 -7.34 18.55 19.80
CA MET A 444 -5.89 18.31 19.82
C MET A 444 -5.54 17.00 20.56
N ILE A 445 -6.12 16.77 21.73
CA ILE A 445 -5.91 15.53 22.48
C ILE A 445 -6.39 14.33 21.68
N ASP A 446 -7.57 14.44 21.06
CA ASP A 446 -8.13 13.38 20.21
C ASP A 446 -7.24 13.12 18.99
N GLN A 447 -6.64 14.15 18.37
CA GLN A 447 -5.64 14.00 17.30
C GLN A 447 -4.40 13.25 17.81
N MET A 448 -3.77 13.74 18.88
CA MET A 448 -2.51 13.18 19.38
C MET A 448 -2.70 11.75 19.90
N ALA A 449 -3.83 11.45 20.53
CA ALA A 449 -4.16 10.10 20.97
C ALA A 449 -4.25 9.12 19.79
N ARG A 450 -4.77 9.56 18.63
CA ARG A 450 -4.80 8.75 17.40
C ARG A 450 -3.41 8.61 16.77
N GLU A 451 -2.62 9.68 16.75
CA GLU A 451 -1.25 9.65 16.22
C GLU A 451 -0.38 8.65 16.99
N TYR A 452 -0.39 8.71 18.32
CA TYR A 452 0.44 7.85 19.16
C TYR A 452 -0.23 6.54 19.60
N GLU A 453 -1.45 6.24 19.10
CA GLU A 453 -2.30 5.12 19.56
C GLU A 453 -2.35 5.01 21.09
N PHE A 454 -2.55 6.16 21.75
CA PHE A 454 -2.45 6.30 23.20
C PHE A 454 -3.79 6.75 23.80
N PRO A 455 -4.70 5.83 24.12
CA PRO A 455 -6.04 6.16 24.62
C PRO A 455 -6.03 6.92 25.96
N ASP A 456 -5.05 6.65 26.83
CA ASP A 456 -4.91 7.31 28.14
C ASP A 456 -4.09 8.62 28.12
N LEU A 457 -3.79 9.16 26.93
CA LEU A 457 -2.94 10.34 26.77
C LEU A 457 -3.44 11.52 27.62
N LYS A 458 -4.75 11.78 27.63
CA LYS A 458 -5.35 12.87 28.41
C LYS A 458 -5.00 12.75 29.89
N LYS A 459 -5.16 11.56 30.47
CA LYS A 459 -4.88 11.30 31.88
C LYS A 459 -3.40 11.54 32.19
N ALA A 460 -2.51 10.99 31.37
CA ALA A 460 -1.06 11.16 31.54
C ALA A 460 -0.62 12.64 31.42
N MET A 461 -1.27 13.42 30.56
CA MET A 461 -1.01 14.85 30.44
C MET A 461 -1.47 15.64 31.67
N LEU A 462 -2.62 15.29 32.26
CA LEU A 462 -3.08 15.92 33.49
C LEU A 462 -2.14 15.62 34.67
N GLU A 463 -1.54 14.43 34.72
CA GLU A 463 -0.50 14.10 35.71
C GLU A 463 0.76 14.97 35.53
N LEU A 464 1.18 15.24 34.29
CA LEU A 464 2.27 16.20 34.02
C LEU A 464 1.89 17.64 34.36
N GLN A 465 0.63 18.04 34.16
CA GLN A 465 0.14 19.36 34.56
C GLN A 465 0.29 19.56 36.08
N MET A 466 -0.01 18.55 36.89
CA MET A 466 0.20 18.62 38.33
C MET A 466 1.67 18.76 38.71
N LYS A 467 2.60 18.17 37.95
CA LYS A 467 4.05 18.36 38.15
C LYS A 467 4.49 19.77 37.77
N GLN A 468 3.96 20.33 36.67
CA GLN A 468 4.21 21.71 36.26
C GLN A 468 3.80 22.70 37.35
N LEU A 469 2.63 22.49 37.96
CA LEU A 469 2.11 23.39 39.01
C LEU A 469 2.98 23.43 40.28
N ARG A 470 3.83 22.41 40.49
CA ARG A 470 4.80 22.36 41.60
C ARG A 470 6.14 23.02 41.26
N ASP A 471 6.42 23.30 39.98
CA ASP A 471 7.63 24.01 39.57
C ASP A 471 7.52 25.51 39.96
N PRO A 472 8.50 26.08 40.68
CA PRO A 472 8.44 27.49 41.10
C PRO A 472 8.34 28.48 39.93
N LEU A 473 8.89 28.12 38.77
CA LEU A 473 8.84 28.91 37.54
C LEU A 473 7.70 28.48 36.61
N ARG A 474 6.85 27.53 37.05
CA ARG A 474 5.74 26.91 36.32
C ARG A 474 6.14 26.39 34.93
N ARG A 475 7.37 25.90 34.81
CA ARG A 475 7.91 25.36 33.56
C ARG A 475 7.24 24.03 33.19
N PRO A 476 6.81 23.84 31.93
CA PRO A 476 6.41 22.53 31.44
C PRO A 476 7.53 21.50 31.67
N PRO A 477 7.22 20.23 32.02
CA PRO A 477 8.22 19.21 32.31
C PRO A 477 9.28 19.03 31.22
N LEU A 478 8.90 19.19 29.94
CA LEU A 478 9.82 19.12 28.80
C LEU A 478 11.00 20.10 28.89
N VAL A 479 10.79 21.26 29.52
CA VAL A 479 11.77 22.37 29.57
C VAL A 479 12.31 22.61 30.98
N GLN A 480 12.04 21.71 31.93
CA GLN A 480 12.52 21.84 33.31
C GLN A 480 14.06 21.79 33.42
N SER A 481 14.73 21.17 32.46
CA SER A 481 16.20 21.12 32.38
C SER A 481 16.85 22.44 31.95
N LEU A 482 16.08 23.42 31.48
CA LEU A 482 16.61 24.72 31.09
C LEU A 482 17.01 25.56 32.31
N SER A 483 18.05 26.37 32.13
CA SER A 483 18.42 27.39 33.10
C SER A 483 17.27 28.41 33.27
N PRO A 484 17.11 29.03 34.44
CA PRO A 484 16.14 30.12 34.63
C PRO A 484 16.33 31.26 33.62
N SER A 485 17.57 31.57 33.24
CA SER A 485 17.87 32.60 32.23
C SER A 485 17.36 32.23 30.83
N ASP A 486 17.54 30.99 30.39
CA ASP A 486 17.04 30.52 29.09
C ASP A 486 15.51 30.52 29.06
N TRP A 487 14.89 30.11 30.15
CA TRP A 487 13.43 30.15 30.31
C TRP A 487 12.88 31.57 30.20
N LEU A 488 13.46 32.51 30.94
CA LEU A 488 13.07 33.93 30.86
C LEU A 488 13.38 34.56 29.49
N GLY A 489 14.43 34.09 28.81
CA GLY A 489 14.74 34.49 27.43
C GLY A 489 13.63 34.04 26.47
N TYR A 490 13.19 32.80 26.60
CA TYR A 490 12.08 32.28 25.80
C TYR A 490 10.77 33.03 26.02
N LEU A 491 10.38 33.28 27.28
CA LEU A 491 9.13 33.98 27.57
C LEU A 491 9.10 35.38 26.92
N ARG A 492 10.26 36.07 26.89
CA ARG A 492 10.42 37.38 26.24
C ARG A 492 10.32 37.30 24.72
N ILE A 493 11.06 36.38 24.08
CA ILE A 493 11.06 36.22 22.61
C ILE A 493 9.71 35.71 22.12
N GLY A 494 9.10 34.82 22.89
CA GLY A 494 7.87 34.14 22.54
C GLY A 494 6.60 34.95 22.82
N HIS A 495 6.66 36.14 23.42
CA HIS A 495 5.45 36.88 23.83
C HIS A 495 4.43 35.97 24.55
N VAL A 496 4.92 35.12 25.46
CA VAL A 496 4.12 34.09 26.12
C VAL A 496 3.43 34.67 27.35
N ASP A 497 2.10 34.55 27.41
CA ASP A 497 1.31 34.92 28.58
C ASP A 497 1.21 33.74 29.57
N MET A 498 1.94 33.87 30.68
CA MET A 498 1.99 32.86 31.75
C MET A 498 0.72 32.81 32.62
N SER A 499 -0.21 33.77 32.47
CA SER A 499 -1.44 33.80 33.26
C SER A 499 -2.49 32.78 32.78
N ARG A 500 -2.37 32.30 31.54
CA ARG A 500 -3.27 31.30 30.95
C ARG A 500 -2.90 29.88 31.37
N ARG A 501 -3.92 29.04 31.61
CA ARG A 501 -3.77 27.66 32.12
C ARG A 501 -4.74 26.71 31.43
N ILE A 502 -4.40 25.42 31.42
CA ILE A 502 -5.34 24.34 31.08
C ILE A 502 -6.36 24.30 32.23
N GLU A 503 -7.62 24.57 31.94
CA GLU A 503 -8.73 24.44 32.90
C GLU A 503 -9.42 23.07 32.80
#